data_AF-A0A932E7D2-F1
#
_entry.id   AF-A0A932E7D2-F1
#
_cell.length_a   1.000
_cell.length_b   1.000
_cell.length_c   1.000
_cell.angle_alpha   90.00
_cell.angle_beta   90.00
_cell.angle_gamma   90.00
#
_symmetry.space_group_name_H-M   'P 1'
#
loop_
_entity.id
_entity.type
_entity.pdbx_description
1 polymer ?
#
loop_
_entity_poly.entity_id
_entity_poly.type
_entity_poly.pdbx_seq_one_letter_code
_entity_poly.pdbx_strand_id
1 'polypeptide(L)'
;MKRVEIKLNLEAVAPLLDVMKATADQLEPRLAIEPEVPDPEFADDWKQELLAAQRSDLAVLLGLFDSEFFASGVIALDPGNAEQILRACAAIRLRLRDEFFKELEEEHLEAGDINVDDFAEPLRRAFAAYVFLATLQEVIVQHLDPTIIE
;
A
#
# COMPACT_ATOMS: atom_id res chain seq x y z
N MET A 1 0.83 9.10 17.67
CA MET A 1 2.08 9.01 16.88
C MET A 1 2.85 10.34 16.89
N LYS A 2 4.19 10.30 16.95
CA LYS A 2 5.07 11.46 16.68
C LYS A 2 5.43 11.47 15.19
N ARG A 3 5.88 12.60 14.63
CA ARG A 3 6.42 12.64 13.26
C ARG A 3 7.63 11.70 13.14
N VAL A 4 7.66 10.90 12.09
CA VAL A 4 8.71 9.94 11.75
C VAL A 4 9.22 10.28 10.36
N GLU A 5 10.54 10.34 10.21
CA GLU A 5 11.18 10.54 8.92
C GLU A 5 11.90 9.25 8.53
N ILE A 6 11.58 8.74 7.35
CA ILE A 6 12.13 7.48 6.84
C ILE A 6 13.02 7.80 5.65
N LYS A 7 14.29 7.43 5.75
CA LYS A 7 15.24 7.55 4.66
C LYS A 7 15.24 6.28 3.81
N LEU A 8 14.99 6.45 2.52
CA LEU A 8 14.91 5.38 1.54
C LEU A 8 16.01 5.52 0.49
N ASN A 9 16.40 4.40 -0.11
CA ASN A 9 17.29 4.41 -1.27
C ASN A 9 16.45 4.63 -2.54
N LEU A 10 16.69 5.74 -3.24
CA LEU A 10 15.94 6.11 -4.45
C LEU A 10 16.05 5.06 -5.56
N GLU A 11 17.24 4.50 -5.78
CA GLU A 11 17.45 3.49 -6.84
C GLU A 11 16.67 2.22 -6.55
N ALA A 12 16.53 1.86 -5.28
CA ALA A 12 15.73 0.71 -4.85
C ALA A 12 14.23 0.97 -4.91
N VAL A 13 13.78 2.19 -4.58
CA VAL A 13 12.35 2.53 -4.47
C VAL A 13 11.73 2.95 -5.79
N ALA A 14 12.46 3.61 -6.70
CA ALA A 14 11.95 4.04 -8.00
C ALA A 14 11.18 2.94 -8.78
N PRO A 15 11.70 1.72 -8.97
CA PRO A 15 10.94 0.67 -9.66
C PRO A 15 9.70 0.20 -8.89
N LEU A 16 9.66 0.37 -7.58
CA LEU A 16 8.49 0.04 -6.76
C LEU A 16 7.40 1.10 -6.93
N LEU A 17 7.77 2.36 -7.11
CA LEU A 17 6.83 3.45 -7.37
C LEU A 17 6.08 3.27 -8.68
N ASP A 18 6.75 2.73 -9.71
CA ASP A 18 6.09 2.42 -10.98
C ASP A 18 4.99 1.34 -10.79
N VAL A 19 5.29 0.30 -10.01
CA VAL A 19 4.31 -0.72 -9.64
C VAL A 19 3.16 -0.10 -8.84
N MET A 20 3.48 0.66 -7.79
CA MET A 20 2.47 1.30 -6.93
C MET A 20 1.55 2.23 -7.72
N LYS A 21 2.09 3.04 -8.62
CA LYS A 21 1.30 3.94 -9.48
C LYS A 21 0.41 3.17 -10.43
N ALA A 22 0.95 2.17 -11.13
CA ALA A 22 0.16 1.33 -12.03
C ALA A 22 -0.99 0.62 -11.27
N THR A 23 -0.73 0.13 -10.06
CA THR A 23 -1.76 -0.49 -9.22
C THR A 23 -2.78 0.54 -8.69
N ALA A 24 -2.35 1.75 -8.34
CA ALA A 24 -3.25 2.84 -7.94
C ALA A 24 -4.15 3.29 -9.09
N ASP A 25 -3.64 3.39 -10.32
CA ASP A 25 -4.43 3.71 -11.51
C ASP A 25 -5.49 2.64 -11.78
N GLN A 26 -5.14 1.37 -11.56
CA GLN A 26 -6.11 0.27 -11.63
C GLN A 26 -7.22 0.37 -10.57
N LEU A 27 -6.94 0.98 -9.42
CA LEU A 27 -7.87 1.21 -8.32
C LEU A 27 -8.67 2.51 -8.46
N GLU A 28 -8.42 3.33 -9.50
CA GLU A 28 -9.19 4.55 -9.74
C GLU A 28 -10.68 4.26 -9.97
N PRO A 29 -11.09 3.31 -10.84
CA PRO A 29 -12.50 3.07 -11.12
C PRO A 29 -13.16 2.01 -10.21
N ARG A 30 -12.44 1.44 -9.24
CA ARG A 30 -12.93 0.29 -8.44
C ARG A 30 -12.34 0.26 -7.03
N LEU A 31 -13.11 -0.29 -6.10
CA LEU A 31 -12.64 -0.53 -4.74
C LEU A 31 -11.64 -1.68 -4.71
N ALA A 32 -10.67 -1.62 -3.80
CA ALA A 32 -9.73 -2.71 -3.56
C ALA A 32 -10.44 -3.96 -3.00
N ILE A 33 -11.57 -3.78 -2.31
CA ILE A 33 -12.48 -4.82 -1.86
C ILE A 33 -13.90 -4.35 -2.17
N GLU A 34 -14.72 -5.20 -2.78
CA GLU A 34 -16.14 -4.93 -2.91
C GLU A 34 -16.84 -5.20 -1.57
N PRO A 35 -17.42 -4.18 -0.92
CA PRO A 35 -18.13 -4.38 0.33
C PRO A 35 -19.47 -5.07 0.07
N GLU A 36 -19.90 -5.90 1.01
CA GLU A 36 -21.29 -6.34 1.07
C GLU A 36 -22.13 -5.17 1.62
N VAL A 37 -22.93 -4.55 0.75
CA VAL A 37 -23.81 -3.43 1.14
C VAL A 37 -25.13 -4.01 1.66
N PRO A 38 -25.52 -3.73 2.91
CA PRO A 38 -26.74 -4.28 3.51
C PRO A 38 -28.03 -3.69 2.92
N ASP A 39 -27.97 -2.46 2.37
CA ASP A 39 -29.12 -1.78 1.76
C ASP A 39 -28.85 -1.47 0.28
N PRO A 40 -29.51 -2.17 -0.65
CA PRO A 40 -29.37 -1.94 -2.09
C PRO A 40 -29.73 -0.51 -2.54
N GLU A 41 -30.59 0.20 -1.80
CA GLU A 41 -31.02 1.56 -2.16
C GLU A 41 -29.90 2.59 -2.00
N PHE A 42 -28.96 2.35 -1.08
CA PHE A 42 -27.81 3.23 -0.82
C PHE A 42 -26.48 2.69 -1.36
N ALA A 43 -26.51 1.54 -2.05
CA ALA A 43 -25.28 0.86 -2.49
C ALA A 43 -24.41 1.72 -3.39
N ASP A 44 -25.01 2.48 -4.30
CA ASP A 44 -24.27 3.34 -5.23
C ASP A 44 -23.63 4.52 -4.50
N ASP A 45 -24.37 5.21 -3.63
CA ASP A 45 -23.85 6.35 -2.86
C ASP A 45 -22.70 5.91 -1.95
N TRP A 46 -22.86 4.80 -1.22
CA TRP A 46 -21.81 4.23 -0.39
C TRP A 46 -20.57 3.86 -1.19
N LYS A 47 -20.77 3.24 -2.37
CA LYS A 47 -19.66 2.89 -3.26
C LYS A 47 -18.91 4.14 -3.73
N GLN A 48 -19.62 5.22 -4.08
CA GLN A 48 -18.99 6.47 -4.50
C GLN A 48 -18.19 7.12 -3.36
N GLU A 49 -18.73 7.15 -2.15
CA GLU A 49 -18.02 7.68 -0.98
C GLU A 49 -16.75 6.87 -0.66
N LEU A 50 -16.85 5.54 -0.67
CA LEU A 50 -15.70 4.65 -0.46
C LEU A 50 -14.65 4.81 -1.57
N LEU A 51 -15.07 4.97 -2.83
CA LEU A 51 -14.16 5.23 -3.94
C LEU A 51 -13.44 6.57 -3.77
N ALA A 52 -14.17 7.61 -3.38
CA ALA A 52 -13.60 8.93 -3.12
C ALA A 52 -12.57 8.88 -1.98
N ALA A 53 -12.88 8.18 -0.90
CA ALA A 53 -11.96 7.97 0.22
C ALA A 53 -10.70 7.21 -0.19
N GLN A 54 -10.85 6.09 -0.92
CA GLN A 54 -9.72 5.32 -1.44
C GLN A 54 -8.83 6.16 -2.35
N ARG A 55 -9.42 6.95 -3.27
CA ARG A 55 -8.67 7.84 -4.16
C ARG A 55 -7.89 8.90 -3.38
N SER A 56 -8.51 9.49 -2.36
CA SER A 56 -7.84 10.45 -1.48
C SER A 56 -6.67 9.82 -0.74
N ASP A 57 -6.85 8.62 -0.18
CA ASP A 57 -5.81 7.89 0.53
C ASP A 57 -4.63 7.52 -0.40
N LEU A 58 -4.92 7.03 -1.61
CA LEU A 58 -3.90 6.72 -2.63
C LEU A 58 -3.13 7.97 -3.06
N ALA A 59 -3.81 9.10 -3.22
CA ALA A 59 -3.15 10.37 -3.56
C ALA A 59 -2.19 10.83 -2.46
N VAL A 60 -2.55 10.66 -1.18
CA VAL A 60 -1.68 10.98 -0.04
C VAL A 60 -0.45 10.06 -0.01
N LEU A 61 -0.62 8.75 -0.21
CA LEU A 61 0.50 7.79 -0.26
C LEU A 61 1.46 8.12 -1.41
N LEU A 62 0.95 8.31 -2.63
CA LEU A 62 1.79 8.63 -3.79
C LEU A 62 2.43 10.02 -3.66
N GLY A 63 1.76 10.95 -2.98
CA GLY A 63 2.26 12.28 -2.65
C GLY A 63 3.47 12.29 -1.74
N LEU A 64 3.77 11.20 -1.00
CA LEU A 64 5.03 11.07 -0.25
C LEU A 64 6.26 11.06 -1.15
N PHE A 65 6.10 10.71 -2.42
CA PHE A 65 7.19 10.53 -3.38
C PHE A 65 7.21 11.70 -4.38
N ASP A 66 7.24 12.91 -3.84
CA ASP A 66 7.28 14.16 -4.59
C ASP A 66 8.72 14.62 -4.88
N SER A 67 8.88 15.86 -5.36
CA SER A 67 10.20 16.43 -5.65
C SER A 67 11.13 16.51 -4.43
N GLU A 68 10.58 16.68 -3.22
CA GLU A 68 11.39 16.72 -1.99
C GLU A 68 11.93 15.34 -1.66
N PHE A 69 11.12 14.30 -1.84
CA PHE A 69 11.58 12.91 -1.74
C PHE A 69 12.70 12.62 -2.76
N PHE A 70 12.56 13.03 -4.01
CA PHE A 70 13.60 12.81 -5.02
C PHE A 70 14.89 13.61 -4.78
N ALA A 71 14.84 14.67 -3.96
CA ALA A 71 16.01 15.45 -3.58
C ALA A 71 16.71 14.89 -2.32
N SER A 72 15.95 14.40 -1.35
CA SER A 72 16.44 14.03 -0.01
C SER A 72 16.49 12.53 0.26
N GLY A 73 15.67 11.76 -0.45
CA GLY A 73 15.36 10.36 -0.18
C GLY A 73 14.54 10.15 1.08
N VAL A 74 13.89 11.18 1.61
CA VAL A 74 13.15 11.12 2.87
C VAL A 74 11.65 11.27 2.64
N ILE A 75 10.87 10.41 3.30
CA ILE A 75 9.42 10.57 3.45
C ILE A 75 9.09 10.87 4.91
N ALA A 76 8.01 11.62 5.13
CA ALA A 76 7.54 11.99 6.46
C ALA A 76 6.16 11.39 6.76
N LEU A 77 6.05 10.72 7.89
CA LEU A 77 4.81 10.19 8.43
C LEU A 77 4.47 10.94 9.71
N ASP A 78 3.22 11.37 9.85
CA ASP A 78 2.75 12.08 11.03
C ASP A 78 1.26 11.78 11.30
N PRO A 79 0.69 12.21 12.43
CA PRO A 79 -0.72 11.93 12.76
C PRO A 79 -1.73 12.41 11.72
N GLY A 80 -1.38 13.37 10.86
CA GLY A 80 -2.25 13.90 9.82
C GLY A 80 -2.36 13.01 8.59
N ASN A 81 -1.38 12.14 8.33
CA ASN A 81 -1.35 11.29 7.12
C ASN A 81 -1.26 9.78 7.40
N ALA A 82 -0.85 9.37 8.60
CA ALA A 82 -0.52 7.98 8.92
C ALA A 82 -1.65 6.98 8.61
N GLU A 83 -2.89 7.29 9.01
CA GLU A 83 -4.03 6.39 8.77
C GLU A 83 -4.39 6.27 7.28
N GLN A 84 -4.30 7.38 6.54
CA GLN A 84 -4.57 7.38 5.10
C GLN A 84 -3.54 6.53 4.37
N ILE A 85 -2.26 6.70 4.73
CA ILE A 85 -1.15 5.92 4.18
C ILE A 85 -1.33 4.43 4.53
N LEU A 86 -1.72 4.11 5.76
CA LEU A 86 -1.98 2.74 6.19
C LEU A 86 -3.06 2.07 5.31
N ARG A 87 -4.18 2.75 5.07
CA ARG A 87 -5.27 2.24 4.23
C ARG A 87 -4.87 2.15 2.75
N ALA A 88 -4.17 3.14 2.22
CA ALA A 88 -3.66 3.12 0.86
C ALA A 88 -2.69 1.95 0.62
N CYS A 89 -1.80 1.68 1.58
CA CYS A 89 -0.91 0.53 1.52
C CYS A 89 -1.70 -0.79 1.49
N ALA A 90 -2.75 -0.91 2.30
CA ALA A 90 -3.62 -2.09 2.28
C ALA A 90 -4.32 -2.25 0.93
N ALA A 91 -4.88 -1.18 0.38
CA ALA A 91 -5.57 -1.20 -0.91
C ALA A 91 -4.65 -1.68 -2.06
N ILE A 92 -3.44 -1.13 -2.14
CA ILE A 92 -2.45 -1.57 -3.15
C ILE A 92 -2.04 -3.02 -2.91
N ARG A 93 -1.74 -3.42 -1.67
CA ARG A 93 -1.37 -4.81 -1.34
C ARG A 93 -2.45 -5.81 -1.72
N LEU A 94 -3.71 -5.50 -1.44
CA LEU A 94 -4.85 -6.34 -1.81
C LEU A 94 -4.96 -6.48 -3.33
N ARG A 95 -4.77 -5.39 -4.07
CA ARG A 95 -4.81 -5.42 -5.53
C ARG A 95 -3.64 -6.22 -6.12
N LEU A 96 -2.42 -6.03 -5.60
CA LEU A 96 -1.25 -6.83 -5.99
C LEU A 96 -1.47 -8.31 -5.69
N ARG A 97 -2.11 -8.65 -4.57
CA ARG A 97 -2.46 -10.02 -4.22
C ARG A 97 -3.41 -10.65 -5.22
N ASP A 98 -4.50 -9.96 -5.57
CA ASP A 98 -5.47 -10.46 -6.56
C ASP A 98 -4.88 -10.59 -7.97
N GLU A 99 -3.98 -9.69 -8.36
CA GLU A 99 -3.41 -9.66 -9.71
C GLU A 99 -2.22 -10.60 -9.91
N PHE A 100 -1.29 -10.65 -8.96
CA PHE A 100 -0.01 -11.32 -9.12
C PHE A 100 0.17 -12.56 -8.24
N PHE A 101 -0.53 -12.64 -7.10
CA PHE A 101 -0.28 -13.66 -6.07
C PHE A 101 -1.49 -14.55 -5.79
N LYS A 102 -2.52 -14.52 -6.64
CA LYS A 102 -3.73 -15.31 -6.45
C LYS A 102 -3.48 -16.82 -6.42
N GLU A 103 -2.44 -17.27 -7.13
CA GLU A 103 -2.03 -18.67 -7.19
C GLU A 103 -0.97 -19.03 -6.13
N LEU A 104 -0.46 -18.06 -5.36
CA LEU A 104 0.43 -18.33 -4.23
C LEU A 104 -0.41 -18.71 -3.02
N GLU A 105 -0.06 -19.82 -2.37
CA GLU A 105 -0.71 -20.19 -1.12
C GLU A 105 -0.42 -19.15 -0.02
N GLU A 106 -1.44 -18.86 0.78
CA GLU A 106 -1.41 -17.83 1.82
C GLU A 106 -0.28 -18.09 2.83
N GLU A 107 -0.07 -19.35 3.19
CA GLU A 107 1.00 -19.76 4.12
C GLU A 107 2.40 -19.43 3.60
N HIS A 108 2.66 -19.47 2.29
CA HIS A 108 3.96 -19.05 1.76
C HIS A 108 4.15 -17.53 1.85
N LEU A 109 3.08 -16.76 1.61
CA LEU A 109 3.12 -15.31 1.68
C LEU A 109 3.29 -14.80 3.12
N GLU A 110 2.68 -15.49 4.08
CA GLU A 110 2.73 -15.15 5.51
C GLU A 110 4.00 -15.65 6.21
N ALA A 111 4.48 -16.86 5.88
CA ALA A 111 5.71 -17.40 6.44
C ALA A 111 6.98 -16.76 5.86
N GLY A 112 6.85 -16.02 4.75
CA GLY A 112 7.98 -15.46 4.02
C GLY A 112 8.83 -16.52 3.31
N ASP A 113 8.33 -17.76 3.20
CA ASP A 113 9.01 -18.88 2.55
C ASP A 113 8.75 -18.85 1.04
N ILE A 114 9.16 -17.74 0.41
CA ILE A 114 9.02 -17.52 -1.03
C ILE A 114 10.41 -17.43 -1.64
N ASN A 115 10.71 -18.35 -2.55
CA ASN A 115 11.93 -18.26 -3.35
C ASN A 115 11.78 -17.20 -4.46
N VAL A 116 12.06 -15.95 -4.12
CA VAL A 116 11.95 -14.80 -5.04
C VAL A 116 12.88 -14.94 -6.25
N ASP A 117 13.97 -15.71 -6.14
CA ASP A 117 14.92 -15.92 -7.24
C ASP A 117 14.29 -16.71 -8.40
N ASP A 118 13.26 -17.51 -8.15
CA ASP A 118 12.56 -18.27 -9.19
C ASP A 118 11.50 -17.43 -9.92
N PHE A 119 11.15 -16.25 -9.41
CA PHE A 119 10.14 -15.39 -10.02
C PHE A 119 10.65 -14.72 -11.30
N ALA A 120 9.76 -14.53 -12.26
CA ALA A 120 10.04 -13.62 -13.38
C ALA A 120 10.17 -12.16 -12.87
N GLU A 121 10.93 -11.33 -13.58
CA GLU A 121 11.21 -9.95 -13.17
C GLU A 121 9.96 -9.12 -12.82
N PRO A 122 8.84 -9.16 -13.58
CA PRO A 122 7.62 -8.44 -13.20
C PRO A 122 7.06 -8.88 -11.85
N LEU A 123 7.08 -10.19 -11.57
CA LEU A 123 6.58 -10.77 -10.33
C LEU A 123 7.48 -10.43 -9.14
N ARG A 124 8.81 -10.41 -9.33
CA ARG A 124 9.77 -9.93 -8.31
C ARG A 124 9.51 -8.48 -7.91
N ARG A 125 9.28 -7.60 -8.89
CA ARG A 125 8.98 -6.18 -8.62
C ARG A 125 7.65 -6.00 -7.89
N ALA A 126 6.61 -6.72 -8.32
CA ALA A 126 5.33 -6.73 -7.60
C ALA A 126 5.50 -7.20 -6.16
N PHE A 127 6.32 -8.24 -5.93
CA PHE A 127 6.56 -8.79 -4.59
C PHE A 127 7.36 -7.81 -3.71
N ALA A 128 8.40 -7.19 -4.27
CA ALA A 128 9.16 -6.17 -3.57
C ALA A 128 8.30 -4.96 -3.19
N ALA A 129 7.39 -4.52 -4.07
CA ALA A 129 6.44 -3.45 -3.76
C ALA A 129 5.45 -3.89 -2.66
N TYR A 130 4.95 -5.11 -2.72
CA TYR A 130 4.06 -5.69 -1.71
C TYR A 130 4.71 -5.72 -0.32
N VAL A 131 5.96 -6.19 -0.23
CA VAL A 131 6.73 -6.22 1.03
C VAL A 131 7.05 -4.81 1.51
N PHE A 132 7.48 -3.90 0.63
CA PHE A 132 7.73 -2.50 0.98
C PHE A 132 6.53 -1.83 1.65
N LEU A 133 5.33 -2.02 1.07
CA LEU A 133 4.08 -1.49 1.64
C LEU A 133 3.76 -2.14 3.00
N ALA A 134 4.02 -3.44 3.16
CA ALA A 134 3.85 -4.13 4.43
C ALA A 134 4.76 -3.56 5.53
N THR A 135 6.04 -3.34 5.20
CA THR A 135 7.01 -2.73 6.12
C THR A 135 6.61 -1.29 6.47
N LEU A 136 6.11 -0.51 5.51
CA LEU A 136 5.62 0.84 5.78
C LEU A 136 4.43 0.83 6.76
N GLN A 137 3.50 -0.11 6.59
CA GLN A 137 2.37 -0.29 7.51
C GLN A 137 2.85 -0.69 8.91
N GLU A 138 3.81 -1.60 9.02
CA GLU A 138 4.38 -2.02 10.30
C GLU A 138 5.00 -0.83 11.05
N VAL A 139 5.80 0.00 10.34
CA VAL A 139 6.40 1.22 10.92
C VAL A 139 5.31 2.17 11.41
N ILE A 140 4.22 2.37 10.66
CA ILE A 140 3.10 3.21 11.09
C ILE A 140 2.45 2.65 12.35
N VAL A 141 2.12 1.36 12.37
CA VAL A 141 1.47 0.70 13.51
C VAL A 141 2.32 0.80 14.77
N GLN A 142 3.63 0.54 14.67
CA GLN A 142 4.59 0.68 15.77
C GLN A 142 4.58 2.08 16.41
N HIS A 143 4.35 3.11 15.61
CA HIS A 143 4.35 4.50 16.08
C HIS A 143 2.95 5.02 16.47
N LEU A 144 1.89 4.33 16.04
CA LEU A 144 0.51 4.60 16.49
C LEU A 144 0.24 3.96 17.85
N ASP A 145 0.66 2.71 18.05
CA ASP A 145 0.52 1.97 19.30
C ASP A 145 1.81 1.21 19.64
N PRO A 146 2.66 1.78 20.51
CA PRO A 146 3.92 1.18 20.92
C PRO A 146 3.78 -0.14 21.70
N THR A 147 2.57 -0.51 22.12
CA THR A 147 2.32 -1.69 22.98
C THR A 147 2.02 -2.97 22.21
N ILE A 148 1.89 -2.91 20.88
CA ILE A 148 1.48 -4.05 20.03
C ILE A 148 2.58 -5.13 19.85
N ILE A 149 3.81 -4.92 20.36
CA ILE A 149 4.96 -5.85 20.16
C ILE A 149 5.58 -6.33 21.49
N GLU A 150 4.88 -6.19 22.63
CA GLU A 150 5.29 -6.84 23.91
C GLU A 150 4.60 -8.20 24.12
#